data_AF-A0A9N9D0D2-F1
#
_entry.id   AF-A0A9N9D0D2-F1
#
_cell.length_a   1.000
_cell.length_b   1.000
_cell.length_c   1.000
_cell.angle_alpha   90.00
_cell.angle_beta   90.00
_cell.angle_gamma   90.00
#
_symmetry.space_group_name_H-M   'P 1'
#
loop_
_entity.id
_entity.type
_entity.pdbx_description
1 polymer ?
#
loop_
_entity_poly.entity_id
_entity_poly.type
_entity_poly.pdbx_seq_one_letter_code
_entity_poly.pdbx_strand_id
1 'polypeptide(L)'
;MNTHTQLNTIQTTLDRMNTMLQALDMRSFARALNSRVNDPTADIQPLPNLQNQTPNTFPDNISQLHGLTGASINTLLSFYGLPSHGRLEKRRKILAQYIGIKLL
;
A
#
# COMPACT_ATOMS: atom_id res chain seq x y z
N MET A 1 29.73 -17.89 -18.89
CA MET A 1 28.39 -17.87 -18.24
C MET A 1 27.71 -19.19 -18.58
N ASN A 2 27.36 -20.02 -17.60
CA ASN A 2 26.81 -21.36 -17.86
C ASN A 2 25.30 -21.28 -18.14
N THR A 3 24.79 -22.09 -19.07
CA THR A 3 23.38 -22.13 -19.49
C THR A 3 22.42 -22.36 -18.32
N HIS A 4 22.85 -23.15 -17.32
CA HIS A 4 22.11 -23.40 -16.08
C HIS A 4 21.92 -22.11 -15.25
N THR A 5 22.93 -21.24 -15.21
CA THR A 5 22.84 -19.95 -14.51
C THR A 5 21.83 -19.02 -15.20
N GLN A 6 21.79 -19.04 -16.54
CA GLN A 6 20.84 -18.25 -17.32
C GLN A 6 19.40 -18.72 -17.12
N LEU A 7 19.15 -20.04 -17.16
CA LEU A 7 17.82 -20.61 -16.91
C LEU A 7 17.29 -20.28 -15.50
N ASN A 8 18.13 -20.38 -14.47
CA ASN A 8 17.75 -20.01 -13.10
C ASN A 8 17.42 -18.50 -12.97
N THR A 9 18.18 -17.66 -13.68
CA THR A 9 17.94 -16.21 -13.70
C THR A 9 16.61 -15.86 -14.38
N ILE A 10 16.28 -16.56 -15.47
CA ILE A 10 15.00 -16.40 -16.17
C ILE A 10 13.85 -16.83 -15.26
N GLN A 11 13.94 -17.99 -14.62
CA GLN A 11 12.89 -18.47 -13.71
C GLN A 11 12.64 -17.48 -12.56
N THR A 12 13.70 -17.01 -11.92
CA THR A 12 13.63 -16.01 -10.84
C THR A 12 12.96 -14.72 -11.31
N THR A 13 13.23 -14.31 -12.56
CA THR A 13 12.64 -13.10 -13.14
C THR A 13 11.15 -13.29 -13.38
N LEU A 14 10.72 -14.43 -13.92
CA LEU A 14 9.31 -14.76 -14.14
C LEU A 14 8.53 -14.82 -12.82
N ASP A 15 9.11 -15.43 -11.78
CA ASP A 15 8.46 -15.51 -10.46
C ASP A 15 8.26 -14.12 -9.85
N ARG A 16 9.24 -13.23 -10.01
CA ARG A 16 9.14 -11.82 -9.59
C ARG A 16 8.05 -11.08 -10.37
N MET A 17 7.97 -11.28 -11.69
CA MET A 17 6.93 -10.66 -12.52
C MET A 17 5.53 -11.12 -12.12
N ASN A 18 5.34 -12.42 -11.89
CA ASN A 18 4.07 -12.97 -11.41
C ASN A 18 3.66 -12.37 -10.06
N THR A 19 4.60 -12.24 -9.13
CA THR A 19 4.36 -11.62 -7.81
C THR A 19 3.97 -10.15 -7.96
N MET A 20 4.64 -9.41 -8.85
CA MET A 20 4.31 -7.99 -9.11
C MET A 20 2.93 -7.81 -9.73
N LEU A 21 2.55 -8.68 -10.68
CA LEU A 21 1.21 -8.64 -11.30
C LEU A 21 0.12 -8.89 -10.27
N GLN A 22 0.27 -9.90 -9.42
CA GLN A 22 -0.67 -10.18 -8.33
C GLN A 22 -0.81 -8.97 -7.38
N ALA A 23 0.31 -8.36 -6.99
CA ALA A 23 0.29 -7.18 -6.15
C ALA A 23 -0.45 -6.01 -6.82
N LEU A 24 -0.27 -5.79 -8.13
CA LEU A 24 -0.96 -4.73 -8.87
C LEU A 24 -2.48 -4.95 -8.91
N ASP A 25 -2.93 -6.18 -9.17
CA ASP A 25 -4.34 -6.53 -9.19
C ASP A 25 -4.98 -6.34 -7.81
N MET A 26 -4.34 -6.87 -6.75
CA MET A 26 -4.81 -6.72 -5.37
C MET A 26 -4.84 -5.25 -4.94
N ARG A 27 -3.82 -4.45 -5.31
CA ARG A 27 -3.81 -3.00 -5.04
C ARG A 27 -4.95 -2.30 -5.74
N SER A 28 -5.21 -2.63 -7.00
CA SER A 28 -6.28 -2.01 -7.78
C SER A 28 -7.65 -2.34 -7.19
N PHE A 29 -7.86 -3.60 -6.79
CA PHE A 29 -9.06 -4.04 -6.10
C PHE A 29 -9.26 -3.34 -4.75
N ALA A 30 -8.23 -3.32 -3.89
CA ALA A 30 -8.31 -2.67 -2.59
C ALA A 30 -8.57 -1.16 -2.71
N ARG A 31 -7.93 -0.47 -3.66
CA ARG A 31 -8.23 0.95 -3.96
C ARG A 31 -9.66 1.16 -4.41
N ALA A 32 -10.20 0.26 -5.23
CA ALA A 32 -11.58 0.35 -5.68
C ALA A 32 -12.55 0.21 -4.50
N LEU A 33 -12.30 -0.71 -3.57
CA LEU A 33 -13.08 -0.84 -2.33
C LEU A 33 -12.99 0.44 -1.49
N ASN A 34 -11.78 0.91 -1.19
CA ASN A 34 -11.55 2.13 -0.40
C ASN A 34 -12.20 3.37 -1.02
N SER A 35 -12.24 3.46 -2.35
CA SER A 35 -12.85 4.60 -3.06
C SER A 35 -14.36 4.72 -2.91
N ARG A 36 -15.02 3.64 -2.46
CA ARG A 36 -16.46 3.58 -2.20
C ARG A 36 -16.81 3.93 -0.75
N VAL A 37 -15.81 4.02 0.13
CA VAL A 37 -16.02 4.34 1.54
C VAL A 37 -16.46 5.81 1.65
N ASN A 38 -17.67 5.99 2.17
CA ASN A 38 -18.32 7.28 2.38
C ASN A 38 -18.71 7.53 3.85
N ASP A 39 -18.49 6.54 4.72
CA ASP A 39 -18.74 6.59 6.17
C ASP A 39 -17.39 6.55 6.91
N PRO A 40 -17.12 7.48 7.85
CA PRO A 40 -15.88 7.50 8.63
C PRO A 40 -15.58 6.24 9.46
N THR A 41 -16.59 5.39 9.72
CA THR A 41 -16.49 4.18 10.54
C THR A 41 -16.41 2.90 9.71
N ALA A 42 -16.72 2.98 8.42
CA ALA A 42 -16.68 1.82 7.53
C ALA A 42 -15.25 1.34 7.27
N ASP A 43 -15.14 0.02 7.09
CA ASP A 43 -13.85 -0.65 6.93
C ASP A 43 -13.10 -0.17 5.69
N ILE A 44 -11.79 0.07 5.86
CA ILE A 44 -10.85 0.34 4.77
C ILE A 44 -9.87 -0.82 4.66
N GLN A 45 -9.47 -1.13 3.43
CA GLN A 45 -8.60 -2.24 3.12
C GLN A 45 -7.15 -1.76 2.96
N PRO A 46 -6.17 -2.46 3.57
CA PRO A 46 -4.77 -2.20 3.27
C PRO A 46 -4.46 -2.56 1.81
N LEU A 47 -3.56 -1.79 1.20
CA LEU A 47 -2.98 -2.15 -0.09
C LEU A 47 -1.71 -2.99 0.15
N PRO A 48 -1.40 -4.00 -0.68
CA PRO A 48 -0.07 -4.56 -0.69
C PRO A 48 0.97 -3.56 -1.21
N ASN A 49 2.22 -3.71 -0.78
CA ASN A 49 3.37 -3.00 -1.35
C ASN A 49 3.86 -3.70 -2.63
N LEU A 50 4.97 -3.21 -3.21
CA LEU A 50 5.56 -3.78 -4.43
C LEU A 50 6.14 -5.19 -4.24
N GLN A 51 6.31 -5.63 -2.99
CA GLN A 51 6.75 -6.97 -2.61
C GLN A 51 5.56 -7.88 -2.27
N ASN A 52 4.32 -7.47 -2.60
CA ASN A 52 3.08 -8.18 -2.30
C ASN A 52 2.84 -8.41 -0.79
N GLN A 53 3.33 -7.52 0.06
CA GLN A 53 3.14 -7.58 1.51
C GLN A 53 2.15 -6.52 1.96
N THR A 54 1.35 -6.81 2.99
CA THR A 54 0.50 -5.83 3.68
C THR A 54 1.19 -5.32 4.94
N PRO A 55 0.88 -4.08 5.40
CA PRO A 55 1.46 -3.56 6.63
C PRO A 55 0.94 -4.34 7.85
N ASN A 56 1.79 -4.55 8.85
CA ASN A 56 1.44 -5.25 10.10
C ASN A 56 0.36 -4.52 10.91
N THR A 57 0.29 -3.20 10.78
CA THR A 57 -0.70 -2.35 11.45
C THR A 57 -1.25 -1.39 10.42
N PHE A 58 -2.57 -1.35 10.30
CA PHE A 58 -3.29 -0.48 9.37
C PHE A 58 -4.54 0.03 10.09
N PRO A 59 -4.97 1.29 9.87
CA PRO A 59 -6.24 1.76 10.42
C PRO A 59 -7.41 0.97 9.82
N ASP A 60 -8.34 0.56 10.68
CA ASP A 60 -9.53 -0.19 10.27
C ASP A 60 -10.50 0.68 9.46
N ASN A 61 -10.54 1.99 9.74
CA ASN A 61 -11.45 2.94 9.10
C ASN A 61 -10.85 4.35 8.99
N ILE A 62 -11.58 5.27 8.36
CA ILE A 62 -11.18 6.67 8.16
C ILE A 62 -10.96 7.40 9.50
N SER A 63 -11.79 7.14 10.50
CA SER A 63 -11.66 7.75 11.83
C SER A 63 -10.33 7.38 12.49
N GLN A 64 -9.94 6.11 12.44
CA GLN A 64 -8.63 5.68 12.90
C GLN A 64 -7.49 6.27 12.05
N LEU A 65 -7.69 6.40 10.73
CA LEU A 65 -6.71 7.04 9.85
C LEU A 65 -6.50 8.53 10.18
N HIS A 66 -7.55 9.25 10.59
CA HIS A 66 -7.47 10.60 11.17
C HIS A 66 -6.86 10.62 12.57
N GLY A 67 -6.96 9.52 13.32
CA GLY A 67 -6.36 9.36 14.66
C GLY A 67 -4.87 9.04 14.65
N LEU A 68 -4.29 8.62 13.51
CA LEU A 68 -2.88 8.19 13.46
C LEU A 68 -1.91 9.25 13.99
N THR A 69 -0.91 8.83 14.76
CA THR A 69 0.16 9.73 15.21
C THR A 69 1.12 10.06 14.07
N GLY A 70 1.96 11.07 14.29
CA GLY A 70 3.05 11.41 13.36
C GLY A 70 4.06 10.29 13.13
N ALA A 71 4.23 9.38 14.10
CA ALA A 71 5.09 8.21 13.94
C ALA A 71 4.39 7.12 13.12
N SER A 72 3.14 6.79 13.45
CA SER A 72 2.36 5.76 12.76
C SER A 72 2.16 6.08 11.28
N ILE A 73 1.88 7.34 10.95
CA ILE A 73 1.75 7.75 9.54
C ILE A 73 3.08 7.61 8.79
N ASN A 74 4.22 7.88 9.44
CA ASN A 74 5.53 7.75 8.82
C ASN A 74 5.89 6.29 8.55
N THR A 75 5.54 5.39 9.48
CA THR A 75 5.72 3.95 9.28
C THR A 75 4.95 3.48 8.04
N LEU A 76 3.69 3.88 7.90
CA LEU A 76 2.88 3.53 6.72
C LEU A 76 3.41 4.15 5.43
N LEU A 77 3.79 5.42 5.44
CA LEU A 77 4.37 6.07 4.27
C LEU A 77 5.68 5.40 3.84
N SER A 78 6.56 5.08 4.80
CA SER A 78 7.80 4.36 4.53
C SER A 78 7.54 2.96 3.98
N PHE A 79 6.56 2.23 4.52
CA PHE A 79 6.16 0.91 4.03
C PHE A 79 5.73 0.95 2.55
N TYR A 80 5.04 2.02 2.14
CA TYR A 80 4.60 2.21 0.76
C TYR A 80 5.61 2.92 -0.15
N GLY A 81 6.79 3.30 0.37
CA GLY A 81 7.79 4.07 -0.39
C GLY A 81 7.34 5.49 -0.73
N LEU A 82 6.50 6.09 0.12
CA LEU A 82 5.92 7.43 -0.08
C LEU A 82 6.67 8.52 0.69
N PRO A 83 6.66 9.78 0.21
CA PRO A 83 7.29 10.88 0.92
C PRO A 83 6.65 11.15 2.29
N SER A 84 7.48 11.18 3.33
CA SER A 84 7.07 11.43 4.72
C SER A 84 7.42 12.84 5.22
N HIS A 85 7.51 13.81 4.31
CA HIS A 85 7.95 15.17 4.63
C HIS A 85 6.74 16.11 4.85
N GLY A 86 6.91 17.07 5.76
CA GLY A 86 5.92 18.12 6.03
C GLY A 86 4.95 17.82 7.17
N ARG A 87 3.92 18.66 7.29
CA ARG A 87 2.93 18.61 8.38
C ARG A 87 2.15 17.30 8.37
N LEU A 88 1.63 16.91 9.54
CA LEU A 88 0.87 15.67 9.73
C LEU A 88 -0.29 15.55 8.74
N GLU A 89 -1.08 16.60 8.56
CA GLU A 89 -2.21 16.61 7.62
C GLU A 89 -1.80 16.33 6.17
N LYS A 90 -0.66 16.87 5.73
CA LYS A 90 -0.14 16.58 4.38
C LYS A 90 0.20 15.10 4.23
N ARG A 91 0.83 14.50 5.25
CA ARG A 91 1.19 13.08 5.28
C ARG A 91 -0.05 12.18 5.29
N ARG A 92 -1.08 12.52 6.06
CA ARG A 92 -2.38 11.83 6.04
C ARG A 92 -3.01 11.89 4.65
N LYS A 93 -3.03 13.06 4.01
CA LYS A 93 -3.57 13.24 2.66
C LYS A 93 -2.82 12.41 1.61
N ILE A 94 -1.49 12.37 1.67
CA ILE A 94 -0.66 11.53 0.79
C ILE A 94 -1.05 10.06 0.95
N LEU A 95 -1.15 9.57 2.20
CA LEU A 95 -1.55 8.19 2.46
C LEU A 95 -2.97 7.91 1.94
N ALA A 96 -3.95 8.76 2.28
CA ALA A 96 -5.35 8.62 1.88
C ALA A 96 -5.51 8.54 0.35
N GLN A 97 -4.87 9.46 -0.38
CA GLN A 97 -4.87 9.46 -1.85
C GLN A 97 -4.27 8.19 -2.44
N TYR A 98 -3.18 7.71 -1.85
CA TYR A 98 -2.52 6.50 -2.28
C TYR A 98 -3.43 5.27 -2.11
N ILE A 99 -4.05 5.11 -0.94
CA ILE A 99 -4.94 3.97 -0.66
C ILE A 99 -6.34 4.11 -1.27
N GLY A 100 -6.67 5.26 -1.88
CA GLY A 100 -7.91 5.48 -2.61
C GLY A 100 -9.05 6.09 -1.81
N ILE A 101 -8.79 6.65 -0.63
CA ILE A 101 -9.81 7.34 0.19
C ILE A 101 -9.99 8.79 -0.30
N LYS A 102 -11.25 9.21 -0.46
CA LYS A 102 -11.63 10.57 -0.91
C LYS A 102 -12.09 11.49 0.21
N LEU A 103 -12.38 10.95 1.39
CA LEU A 103 -13.07 11.65 2.48
C LEU A 103 -12.13 12.45 3.42
N LEU A 104 -10.87 12.67 3.02
CA LEU A 104 -9.81 13.28 3.85
C LEU A 104 -9.46 14.72 3.47
#